data_AF-A0A920J1J6-F1
#
_entry.id   AF-A0A920J1J6-F1
#
_cell.length_a   1.000
_cell.length_b   1.000
_cell.length_c   1.000
_cell.angle_alpha   90.00
_cell.angle_beta   90.00
_cell.angle_gamma   90.00
#
_symmetry.space_group_name_H-M   'P 1'
#
loop_
_entity.id
_entity.type
_entity.pdbx_description
1 polymer ?
#
loop_
_entity_poly.entity_id
_entity_poly.type
_entity_poly.pdbx_seq_one_letter_code
_entity_poly.pdbx_strand_id
1 'polypeptide(L)'
;MIGFPYTKYMNSIIRVNQSSALVITSAKKARELGIPESNWIFLYAAANLNDIWNITERENLYSSPAIRKCSEAVFSKTNCSLEDVKFFDLYSCFPSAVQIAKREIGISDEDSRDLTVTGGLPYYGGAGSAYVVNSIASMMEKLRQNENSYGLLNANGWFLTKHGLGLFS
;
A
#
# COMPACT_ATOMS: atom_id res chain seq x y z
N MET A 1 0.47 -8.86 -26.60
CA MET A 1 0.05 -9.54 -25.35
C MET A 1 1.32 -10.04 -24.65
N ILE A 2 1.46 -9.87 -23.33
CA ILE A 2 2.66 -10.32 -22.58
C ILE A 2 2.37 -11.64 -21.87
N GLY A 3 1.26 -11.70 -21.13
CA GLY A 3 0.71 -12.94 -20.57
C GLY A 3 -0.79 -12.79 -20.50
N PHE A 4 -1.54 -13.76 -21.02
CA PHE A 4 -3.00 -13.72 -20.97
C PHE A 4 -3.48 -13.66 -19.49
N PRO A 5 -4.44 -12.78 -19.13
CA PRO A 5 -5.21 -11.88 -19.99
C PRO A 5 -4.64 -10.44 -20.13
N TYR A 6 -3.46 -10.16 -19.59
CA TYR A 6 -2.90 -8.82 -19.46
C TYR A 6 -2.04 -8.39 -20.66
N THR A 7 -2.38 -7.24 -21.23
CA THR A 7 -1.59 -6.59 -22.29
C THR A 7 -0.40 -5.83 -21.71
N LYS A 8 0.55 -5.43 -22.55
CA LYS A 8 1.82 -4.82 -22.11
C LYS A 8 1.62 -3.67 -21.11
N TYR A 9 0.67 -2.77 -21.36
CA TYR A 9 0.44 -1.58 -20.53
C TYR A 9 -0.35 -1.85 -19.24
N MET A 10 -0.82 -3.07 -19.04
CA MET A 10 -1.44 -3.50 -17.78
C MET A 10 -0.41 -4.06 -16.78
N ASN A 11 0.84 -4.27 -17.21
CA ASN A 11 1.89 -4.90 -16.41
C ASN A 11 2.89 -3.85 -15.92
N SER A 12 3.52 -4.14 -14.77
CA SER A 12 4.57 -3.29 -14.19
C SER A 12 5.77 -3.00 -15.13
N ILE A 13 6.32 -1.80 -15.00
CA ILE A 13 7.62 -1.42 -15.59
C ILE A 13 8.68 -1.47 -14.48
N ILE A 14 9.46 -2.55 -14.46
CA ILE A 14 10.44 -2.79 -13.38
C ILE A 14 11.85 -2.25 -13.69
N ARG A 15 12.12 -1.87 -14.93
CA ARG A 15 13.44 -1.38 -15.38
C ARG A 15 13.54 0.13 -15.24
N VAL A 16 13.67 0.59 -14.00
CA VAL A 16 13.80 2.01 -13.63
C VAL A 16 14.99 2.23 -12.69
N ASN A 17 15.54 3.45 -12.69
CA ASN A 17 16.54 3.88 -11.72
C ASN A 17 15.88 4.89 -10.79
N GLN A 18 15.52 4.46 -9.58
CA GLN A 18 14.87 5.31 -8.59
C GLN A 18 15.24 4.86 -7.18
N SER A 19 15.13 5.78 -6.23
CA SER A 19 15.39 5.53 -4.81
C SER A 19 14.56 6.46 -3.94
N SER A 20 14.17 5.96 -2.79
CA SER A 20 13.49 6.72 -1.75
C SER A 20 14.07 6.33 -0.39
N ALA A 21 14.10 7.27 0.54
CA ALA A 21 14.53 7.02 1.92
C ALA A 21 13.49 7.55 2.89
N LEU A 22 13.34 6.87 4.02
CA LEU A 22 12.44 7.25 5.09
C LEU A 22 13.25 7.45 6.37
N VAL A 23 12.99 8.53 7.08
CA VAL A 23 13.57 8.80 8.39
C VAL A 23 12.49 8.61 9.43
N ILE A 24 12.67 7.59 10.29
CA ILE A 24 11.76 7.28 11.38
C ILE A 24 12.46 7.67 12.68
N THR A 25 11.74 8.37 13.55
CA THR A 25 12.27 8.84 14.83
C THR A 25 11.15 8.94 15.86
N SER A 26 11.50 9.05 17.13
CA SER A 26 10.55 9.44 18.17
C SER A 26 10.18 10.92 18.02
N ALA A 27 8.96 11.29 18.41
CA ALA A 27 8.54 12.70 18.49
C ALA A 27 9.47 13.51 19.41
N LYS A 28 9.96 12.91 20.50
CA LYS A 28 10.96 13.54 21.38
C LYS A 28 12.21 13.96 20.59
N LYS A 29 12.78 13.05 19.81
CA LYS A 29 14.00 13.32 19.06
C LYS A 29 13.75 14.30 17.89
N ALA A 30 12.57 14.25 17.27
CA ALA A 30 12.18 15.24 16.27
C ALA A 30 12.14 16.68 16.85
N ARG A 31 11.61 16.84 18.08
CA ARG A 31 11.64 18.13 18.80
C ARG A 31 13.06 18.58 19.15
N GLU A 32 13.90 17.68 19.67
CA GLU A 32 15.31 17.98 19.96
C GLU A 32 16.08 18.47 18.73
N LEU A 33 15.74 17.95 17.54
CA LEU A 33 16.35 18.33 16.27
C LEU A 33 15.67 19.53 15.60
N GLY A 34 14.63 20.11 16.21
CA GLY A 34 13.91 21.26 15.67
C GLY A 34 13.10 20.97 14.40
N ILE A 35 12.68 19.71 14.18
CA ILE A 35 11.86 19.35 13.01
C ILE A 35 10.42 19.84 13.23
N PRO A 36 9.86 20.70 12.35
CA PRO A 36 8.48 21.20 12.51
C PRO A 36 7.44 20.09 12.57
N GLU A 37 6.44 20.19 13.46
CA GLU A 37 5.38 19.17 13.61
C GLU A 37 4.55 19.01 12.32
N SER A 38 4.46 20.04 11.48
CA SER A 38 3.82 19.95 10.14
C SER A 38 4.53 19.00 9.17
N ASN A 39 5.76 18.57 9.46
CA ASN A 39 6.48 17.56 8.68
C ASN A 39 6.30 16.14 9.24
N TRP A 40 5.65 15.98 10.39
CA TRP A 40 5.52 14.68 11.02
C TRP A 40 4.32 13.94 10.45
N ILE A 41 4.53 12.67 10.15
CA ILE A 41 3.48 11.73 9.79
C ILE A 41 3.64 10.51 10.68
N PHE A 42 2.55 10.04 11.26
CA PHE A 42 2.55 8.91 12.17
C PHE A 42 2.07 7.66 11.45
N LEU A 43 2.79 6.55 11.66
CA LEU A 43 2.27 5.22 11.36
C LEU A 43 1.38 4.79 12.53
N TYR A 44 0.06 4.87 12.36
CA TYR A 44 -0.91 4.56 13.41
C TYR A 44 -1.01 3.06 13.68
N ALA A 45 -1.04 2.27 12.62
CA ALA A 45 -1.08 0.82 12.70
C ALA A 45 -0.48 0.20 11.45
N ALA A 46 0.13 -0.97 11.62
CA ALA A 46 0.58 -1.81 10.52
C ALA A 46 0.36 -3.28 10.85
N ALA A 47 0.13 -4.07 9.80
CA ALA A 47 0.03 -5.52 9.89
C ALA A 47 0.79 -6.17 8.74
N ASN A 48 1.42 -7.31 9.01
CA ASN A 48 2.08 -8.13 7.99
C ASN A 48 1.64 -9.57 8.14
N LEU A 49 1.08 -10.14 7.08
CA LEU A 49 0.60 -11.51 7.04
C LEU A 49 0.99 -12.15 5.71
N ASN A 50 1.10 -13.48 5.73
CA ASN A 50 1.34 -14.26 4.52
C ASN A 50 0.13 -15.12 4.21
N ASP A 51 -0.18 -15.26 2.92
CA ASP A 51 -1.00 -16.38 2.45
C ASP A 51 -0.19 -17.68 2.47
N ILE A 52 -0.86 -18.81 2.19
CA ILE A 52 -0.19 -20.09 1.99
C ILE A 52 0.90 -19.92 0.94
N TRP A 53 2.10 -20.37 1.31
CA TRP A 53 3.33 -20.10 0.56
C TRP A 53 3.28 -20.69 -0.85
N ASN A 54 2.89 -21.96 -0.93
CA ASN A 54 2.78 -22.69 -2.19
C ASN A 54 1.41 -22.42 -2.82
N ILE A 55 1.41 -21.91 -4.06
CA ILE A 55 0.18 -21.57 -4.78
C ILE A 55 -0.73 -22.80 -4.96
N THR A 56 -0.14 -23.98 -5.15
CA THR A 56 -0.85 -25.25 -5.37
C THR A 56 -1.65 -25.73 -4.15
N GLU A 57 -1.36 -25.18 -2.97
CA GLU A 57 -2.05 -25.51 -1.71
C GLU A 57 -3.16 -24.51 -1.37
N ARG A 58 -3.32 -23.45 -2.17
CA ARG A 58 -4.38 -22.45 -1.95
C ARG A 58 -5.72 -22.99 -2.42
N GLU A 59 -6.76 -22.73 -1.63
CA GLU A 59 -8.14 -23.11 -1.95
C GLU A 59 -8.60 -22.56 -3.31
N ASN A 60 -8.19 -21.33 -3.63
CA ASN A 60 -8.43 -20.69 -4.91
C ASN A 60 -7.34 -19.65 -5.21
N LEU A 61 -7.32 -19.15 -6.44
CA LEU A 61 -6.29 -18.22 -6.93
C LEU A 61 -6.78 -16.77 -7.05
N TYR A 62 -8.03 -16.52 -6.67
CA TYR A 62 -8.67 -15.22 -6.83
C TYR A 62 -8.92 -14.52 -5.51
N SER A 63 -8.55 -15.07 -4.35
CA SER A 63 -8.73 -14.47 -3.01
C SER A 63 -7.45 -14.46 -2.18
N SER A 64 -7.45 -13.61 -1.14
CA SER A 64 -6.35 -13.50 -0.18
C SER A 64 -6.90 -13.25 1.23
N PRO A 65 -7.13 -14.31 2.02
CA PRO A 65 -7.48 -14.19 3.43
C PRO A 65 -6.45 -13.39 4.23
N ALA A 66 -5.16 -13.44 3.84
CA ALA A 66 -4.11 -12.68 4.50
C ALA A 66 -4.26 -11.17 4.33
N ILE A 67 -4.61 -10.65 3.14
CA ILE A 67 -4.89 -9.22 2.96
C ILE A 67 -6.08 -8.78 3.82
N ARG A 68 -7.17 -9.56 3.81
CA ARG A 68 -8.35 -9.28 4.62
C ARG A 68 -7.99 -9.17 6.10
N LYS A 69 -7.24 -10.14 6.62
CA LYS A 69 -6.80 -10.16 8.02
C LYS A 69 -5.79 -9.07 8.34
N CYS A 70 -4.94 -8.65 7.40
CA CYS A 70 -4.13 -7.44 7.55
C CYS A 70 -5.00 -6.19 7.73
N SER A 71 -6.02 -6.02 6.88
CA SER A 71 -6.95 -4.87 6.94
C SER A 71 -7.69 -4.84 8.28
N GLU A 72 -8.29 -5.95 8.68
CA GLU A 72 -8.96 -6.10 9.98
C GLU A 72 -8.02 -5.80 11.15
N ALA A 73 -6.77 -6.28 11.10
CA ALA A 73 -5.78 -6.04 12.14
C ALA A 73 -5.36 -4.56 12.23
N VAL A 74 -5.24 -3.86 11.11
CA VAL A 74 -4.94 -2.42 11.09
C VAL A 74 -6.09 -1.63 11.69
N PHE A 75 -7.32 -1.83 11.20
CA PHE A 75 -8.47 -1.05 11.66
C PHE A 75 -8.85 -1.38 13.11
N SER A 76 -8.78 -2.63 13.56
CA SER A 76 -9.07 -3.01 14.96
C SER A 76 -8.11 -2.43 15.99
N LYS A 77 -6.94 -1.91 15.57
CA LYS A 77 -5.96 -1.24 16.43
C LYS A 77 -6.11 0.29 16.45
N THR A 78 -7.10 0.81 15.73
CA THR A 78 -7.32 2.25 15.55
C THR A 78 -8.79 2.60 15.75
N ASN A 79 -9.10 3.87 15.97
CA ASN A 79 -10.48 4.38 15.94
C ASN A 79 -10.88 4.87 14.54
N CYS A 80 -10.26 4.30 13.50
CA CYS A 80 -10.41 4.67 12.09
C CYS A 80 -11.11 3.52 11.36
N SER A 81 -11.98 3.83 10.39
CA SER A 81 -12.58 2.87 9.48
C SER A 81 -12.11 3.09 8.04
N LEU A 82 -12.51 2.21 7.12
CA LEU A 82 -12.14 2.32 5.71
C LEU A 82 -12.72 3.60 5.06
N GLU A 83 -13.85 4.08 5.57
CA GLU A 83 -14.52 5.30 5.13
C GLU A 83 -13.71 6.56 5.49
N ASP A 84 -12.93 6.52 6.58
CA ASP A 84 -12.07 7.64 7.00
C ASP A 84 -10.80 7.77 6.15
N VAL A 85 -10.44 6.73 5.38
CA VAL A 85 -9.22 6.73 4.55
C VAL A 85 -9.42 7.63 3.33
N LYS A 86 -8.64 8.70 3.20
CA LYS A 86 -8.75 9.61 2.05
C LYS A 86 -7.92 9.17 0.86
N PHE A 87 -6.77 8.54 1.11
CA PHE A 87 -5.80 8.18 0.07
C PHE A 87 -5.38 6.71 0.16
N PHE A 88 -5.23 6.07 -0.99
CA PHE A 88 -4.75 4.70 -1.08
C PHE A 88 -3.48 4.61 -1.92
N ASP A 89 -2.63 3.63 -1.61
CA ASP A 89 -1.76 3.04 -2.62
C ASP A 89 -1.80 1.52 -2.52
N LEU A 90 -2.47 0.90 -3.49
CA LEU A 90 -2.51 -0.54 -3.64
C LEU A 90 -1.37 -1.01 -4.54
N TYR A 91 -0.59 -1.98 -4.05
CA TYR A 91 0.49 -2.55 -4.84
C TYR A 91 -0.03 -3.17 -6.14
N SER A 92 0.56 -2.78 -7.27
CA SER A 92 -0.05 -2.91 -8.59
C SER A 92 0.84 -3.58 -9.65
N CYS A 93 1.60 -4.62 -9.29
CA CYS A 93 2.44 -5.34 -10.27
C CYS A 93 1.65 -5.91 -11.45
N PHE A 94 0.41 -6.34 -11.18
CA PHE A 94 -0.58 -6.84 -12.12
C PHE A 94 -1.98 -6.36 -11.72
N PRO A 95 -2.95 -6.28 -12.64
CA PRO A 95 -4.31 -5.87 -12.31
C PRO A 95 -4.99 -6.81 -11.29
N SER A 96 -4.70 -8.12 -11.33
CA SER A 96 -5.22 -9.07 -10.34
C SER A 96 -4.84 -8.72 -8.90
N ALA A 97 -3.61 -8.25 -8.67
CA ALA A 97 -3.16 -7.88 -7.33
C ALA A 97 -4.00 -6.71 -6.77
N VAL A 98 -4.27 -5.70 -7.60
CA VAL A 98 -5.11 -4.56 -7.23
C VAL A 98 -6.55 -4.99 -6.98
N GLN A 99 -7.13 -5.80 -7.87
CA GLN A 99 -8.50 -6.29 -7.75
C GLN A 99 -8.70 -7.13 -6.48
N ILE A 100 -7.76 -8.03 -6.19
CA ILE A 100 -7.78 -8.85 -4.98
C ILE A 100 -7.60 -7.97 -3.75
N ALA A 101 -6.61 -7.07 -3.73
CA ALA A 101 -6.40 -6.18 -2.60
C ALA A 101 -7.64 -5.30 -2.31
N LYS A 102 -8.21 -4.67 -3.35
CA LYS A 102 -9.43 -3.85 -3.25
C LYS A 102 -10.58 -4.64 -2.60
N ARG A 103 -10.85 -5.84 -3.11
CA ARG A 103 -11.95 -6.68 -2.61
C ARG A 103 -11.70 -7.18 -1.18
N GLU A 104 -10.47 -7.61 -0.87
CA GLU A 104 -10.14 -8.13 0.47
C GLU A 104 -10.04 -7.05 1.55
N ILE A 105 -9.67 -5.82 1.18
CA ILE A 105 -9.70 -4.66 2.09
C ILE A 105 -11.14 -4.20 2.35
N GLY A 106 -12.06 -4.47 1.40
CA GLY A 106 -13.47 -4.06 1.48
C GLY A 106 -13.78 -2.76 0.75
N ILE A 107 -12.91 -2.32 -0.17
CA ILE A 107 -13.13 -1.10 -0.97
C ILE A 107 -14.21 -1.40 -2.03
N SER A 108 -15.28 -0.61 -2.02
CA SER A 108 -16.44 -0.78 -2.91
C SER A 108 -16.06 -0.62 -4.38
N ASP A 109 -16.81 -1.28 -5.27
CA ASP A 109 -16.70 -1.06 -6.71
C ASP A 109 -17.17 0.33 -7.15
N GLU A 110 -18.07 0.93 -6.38
CA GLU A 110 -18.57 2.30 -6.58
C GLU A 110 -17.70 3.35 -5.86
N ASP A 111 -16.58 2.95 -5.25
CA ASP A 111 -15.65 3.88 -4.62
C ASP A 111 -14.94 4.73 -5.68
N SER A 112 -15.08 6.06 -5.57
CA SER A 112 -14.52 7.02 -6.51
C SER A 112 -13.12 7.51 -6.10
N ARG A 113 -12.60 7.12 -4.94
CA ARG A 113 -11.26 7.49 -4.47
C ARG A 113 -10.21 6.80 -5.33
N ASP A 114 -9.13 7.51 -5.63
CA ASP A 114 -7.98 6.93 -6.33
C ASP A 114 -7.34 5.81 -5.51
N LEU A 115 -6.99 4.71 -6.18
CA LEU A 115 -6.34 3.54 -5.56
C LEU A 115 -4.81 3.65 -5.47
N THR A 116 -4.25 4.78 -5.91
CA THR A 116 -2.80 5.04 -5.90
C THR A 116 -2.50 6.52 -5.73
N VAL A 117 -1.48 6.82 -4.93
CA VAL A 117 -0.89 8.17 -4.82
C VAL A 117 0.36 8.33 -5.69
N THR A 118 0.91 7.24 -6.20
CA THR A 118 2.11 7.24 -7.05
C THR A 118 1.80 7.16 -8.54
N GLY A 119 0.65 6.58 -8.91
CA GLY A 119 0.33 6.18 -10.28
C GLY A 119 0.54 4.68 -10.55
N GLY A 120 1.03 3.91 -9.58
CA GLY A 120 1.14 2.45 -9.69
C GLY A 120 2.35 1.95 -10.50
N LEU A 121 2.74 0.69 -10.30
CA LEU A 121 3.90 0.08 -10.96
C LEU A 121 3.88 0.12 -12.50
N PRO A 122 2.74 0.08 -13.20
CA PRO A 122 2.72 0.16 -14.66
C PRO A 122 3.14 1.54 -15.22
N TYR A 123 2.98 2.62 -14.45
CA TYR A 123 3.17 3.99 -14.93
C TYR A 123 4.23 4.78 -14.15
N TYR A 124 4.22 4.69 -12.82
CA TYR A 124 5.27 5.25 -11.97
C TYR A 124 6.60 4.50 -12.14
N GLY A 125 6.50 3.19 -12.39
CA GLY A 125 7.64 2.29 -12.40
C GLY A 125 8.03 1.84 -10.99
N GLY A 126 8.54 0.62 -10.88
CA GLY A 126 8.84 0.05 -9.57
C GLY A 126 9.97 -0.94 -9.65
N ALA A 127 11.12 -0.63 -9.02
CA ALA A 127 12.25 -1.55 -8.90
C ALA A 127 11.91 -2.72 -7.94
N GLY A 128 10.98 -3.57 -8.34
CA GLY A 128 10.46 -4.69 -7.56
C GLY A 128 10.07 -4.27 -6.14
N SER A 129 10.78 -4.82 -5.16
CA SER A 129 10.55 -4.59 -3.74
C SER A 129 10.66 -3.12 -3.29
N ALA A 130 11.36 -2.26 -4.04
CA ALA A 130 11.56 -0.86 -3.65
C ALA A 130 10.32 0.04 -3.90
N TYR A 131 9.34 -0.41 -4.69
CA TYR A 131 8.16 0.41 -5.01
C TYR A 131 7.44 0.92 -3.75
N VAL A 132 7.23 0.06 -2.74
CA VAL A 132 6.48 0.42 -1.54
C VAL A 132 7.16 1.52 -0.73
N VAL A 133 8.49 1.59 -0.74
CA VAL A 133 9.20 2.69 -0.06
C VAL A 133 8.93 4.03 -0.76
N ASN A 134 8.82 4.01 -2.10
CA ASN A 134 8.45 5.19 -2.88
C ASN A 134 6.99 5.57 -2.63
N SER A 135 6.08 4.59 -2.56
CA SER A 135 4.67 4.88 -2.25
C SER A 135 4.46 5.41 -0.84
N ILE A 136 5.25 4.94 0.15
CA ILE A 136 5.27 5.54 1.48
C ILE A 136 5.72 7.01 1.38
N ALA A 137 6.84 7.29 0.69
CA ALA A 137 7.33 8.67 0.54
C ALA A 137 6.29 9.59 -0.11
N SER A 138 5.64 9.17 -1.21
CA SER A 138 4.56 9.93 -1.87
C SER A 138 3.34 10.11 -0.97
N MET A 139 2.99 9.10 -0.18
CA MET A 139 1.91 9.21 0.80
C MET A 139 2.22 10.26 1.88
N MET A 140 3.47 10.31 2.37
CA MET A 140 3.86 11.33 3.36
C MET A 140 3.70 12.75 2.79
N GLU A 141 4.10 12.98 1.53
CA GLU A 141 3.90 14.28 0.88
C GLU A 141 2.42 14.62 0.72
N LYS A 142 1.60 13.64 0.32
CA LYS A 142 0.16 13.82 0.14
C LYS A 142 -0.54 14.18 1.46
N LEU A 143 -0.19 13.50 2.55
CA LEU A 143 -0.76 13.72 3.88
C LEU A 143 -0.33 15.06 4.49
N ARG A 144 0.93 15.48 4.33
CA ARG A 144 1.39 16.82 4.75
C ARG A 144 0.64 17.96 4.05
N GLN A 145 0.19 17.73 2.82
CA GLN A 145 -0.63 18.70 2.07
C GLN A 145 -2.14 18.60 2.41
N ASN A 146 -2.55 17.60 3.18
CA ASN A 146 -3.93 17.28 3.50
C ASN A 146 -4.04 16.90 4.98
N GLU A 147 -3.84 17.87 5.86
CA GLU A 147 -3.90 17.68 7.31
C GLU A 147 -5.20 16.96 7.74
N ASN A 148 -5.11 16.16 8.82
CA ASN A 148 -6.22 15.38 9.39
C ASN A 148 -6.85 14.37 8.40
N SER A 149 -6.08 13.89 7.42
CA SER A 149 -6.50 12.83 6.51
C SER A 149 -5.76 11.52 6.82
N TYR A 150 -6.36 10.39 6.48
CA TYR A 150 -5.71 9.08 6.58
C TYR A 150 -5.28 8.56 5.21
N GLY A 151 -4.13 7.90 5.17
CA GLY A 151 -3.58 7.21 4.02
C GLY A 151 -3.37 5.73 4.32
N LEU A 152 -3.86 4.84 3.47
CA LEU A 152 -3.68 3.40 3.59
C LEU A 152 -2.81 2.86 2.45
N LEU A 153 -1.73 2.17 2.80
CA LEU A 153 -0.82 1.53 1.84
C LEU A 153 -0.94 0.02 1.94
N ASN A 154 -1.01 -0.66 0.79
CA ASN A 154 -0.86 -2.10 0.69
C ASN A 154 0.47 -2.42 -0.02
N ALA A 155 1.22 -3.35 0.56
CA ALA A 155 2.41 -3.96 0.02
C ALA A 155 2.09 -5.40 -0.36
N ASN A 156 2.59 -5.83 -1.52
CA ASN A 156 2.48 -7.22 -1.97
C ASN A 156 3.86 -7.76 -2.39
N GLY A 157 4.13 -9.00 -2.01
CA GLY A 157 5.32 -9.75 -2.41
C GLY A 157 4.98 -11.09 -3.05
N TRP A 158 5.79 -11.47 -4.05
CA TRP A 158 5.64 -12.73 -4.78
C TRP A 158 4.25 -12.84 -5.44
N PHE A 159 3.65 -14.03 -5.41
CA PHE A 159 2.39 -14.37 -6.07
C PHE A 159 1.21 -14.12 -5.14
N LEU A 160 1.05 -12.90 -4.61
CA LEU A 160 0.12 -12.62 -3.49
C LEU A 160 0.45 -13.50 -2.28
N THR A 161 1.73 -13.62 -1.93
CA THR A 161 2.18 -14.49 -0.83
C THR A 161 2.44 -13.71 0.44
N LYS A 162 3.00 -12.51 0.33
CA LYS A 162 3.36 -11.66 1.47
C LYS A 162 2.62 -10.34 1.36
N HIS A 163 2.03 -9.91 2.46
CA HIS A 163 1.22 -8.69 2.49
C HIS A 163 1.63 -7.83 3.67
N GLY A 164 1.71 -6.53 3.42
CA GLY A 164 1.84 -5.51 4.46
C GLY A 164 0.76 -4.45 4.27
N LEU A 165 0.09 -4.04 5.33
CA LEU A 165 -0.75 -2.85 5.33
C LEU A 165 -0.24 -1.85 6.35
N GLY A 166 -0.30 -0.56 6.03
CA GLY A 166 0.06 0.52 6.92
C GLY A 166 -0.91 1.69 6.81
N LEU A 167 -1.41 2.16 7.95
CA LEU A 167 -2.27 3.34 8.06
C LEU A 167 -1.45 4.53 8.59
N PHE A 168 -1.44 5.61 7.83
CA PHE A 168 -0.67 6.83 8.11
C PHE A 168 -1.60 8.03 8.24
N SER A 169 -1.22 9.01 9.07
CA SER A 169 -1.85 10.34 9.16
C SER A 169 -0.84 11.38 9.64
#